data_AF-A0A7S2WNS4-F1
#
_entry.id   AF-A0A7S2WNS4-F1
#
_cell.length_a   1.000
_cell.length_b   1.000
_cell.length_c   1.000
_cell.angle_alpha   90.00
_cell.angle_beta   90.00
_cell.angle_gamma   90.00
#
_symmetry.space_group_name_H-M   'P 1'
#
loop_
_entity.id
_entity.type
_entity.pdbx_description
1 polymer ?
#
loop_
_entity_poly.entity_id
_entity_poly.type
_entity_poly.pdbx_seq_one_letter_code
_entity_poly.pdbx_strand_id
1 'polypeptide(L)'
;EILKPPNKYAFSLGWSTDCRALKGYTKQDVAAMKHIIVKNDLLERSKGVVLAVNARVLYRDCKVFNSILREFPEIQLLAWTGTGEPPISQCQIDQILKHFTKEDLQNQLGFDCQISKKLGFFYDYGVRAVSYLWNCKNICVIKCRSAPRSNHLILDKENDIT
;
A
#
# COMPACT_ATOMS: atom_id res chain seq x y z
N GLU A 1 21.07 -0.16 -33.80
CA GLU A 1 20.37 -0.08 -32.51
C GLU A 1 20.75 -1.26 -31.63
N ILE A 2 21.17 -1.01 -30.39
CA ILE A 2 21.43 -2.08 -29.42
C ILE A 2 20.07 -2.41 -28.79
N LEU A 3 19.54 -3.60 -29.10
CA LEU A 3 18.30 -4.09 -28.48
C LEU A 3 18.53 -4.28 -26.97
N LYS A 4 17.93 -3.42 -26.14
CA LYS A 4 17.88 -3.65 -24.68
C LYS A 4 17.18 -4.99 -24.45
N PRO A 5 17.73 -5.90 -23.62
CA PRO A 5 17.06 -7.15 -23.31
C PRO A 5 15.69 -6.87 -22.67
N PRO A 6 14.68 -7.72 -22.91
CA PRO A 6 13.33 -7.48 -22.39
C PRO A 6 13.33 -7.44 -20.87
N ASN A 7 12.64 -6.46 -20.28
CA ASN A 7 12.50 -6.31 -18.83
C ASN A 7 11.88 -7.59 -18.23
N LYS A 8 12.65 -8.28 -17.38
CA LYS A 8 12.26 -9.58 -16.80
C LYS A 8 11.66 -9.50 -15.40
N TYR A 9 11.70 -8.34 -14.75
CA TYR A 9 11.37 -8.21 -13.34
C TYR A 9 10.08 -7.43 -13.11
N ALA A 10 9.37 -7.78 -12.03
CA ALA A 10 8.33 -6.97 -11.42
C ALA A 10 8.81 -6.56 -10.03
N PHE A 11 8.56 -5.31 -9.64
CA PHE A 11 8.94 -4.81 -8.33
C PHE A 11 7.70 -4.52 -7.50
N SER A 12 7.70 -4.99 -6.25
CA SER A 12 6.74 -4.59 -5.23
C SER A 12 7.45 -3.71 -4.20
N LEU A 13 6.90 -2.52 -3.95
CA LEU A 13 7.40 -1.60 -2.92
C LEU A 13 6.37 -1.50 -1.80
N GLY A 14 6.75 -1.96 -0.61
CA GLY A 14 5.98 -1.76 0.61
C GLY A 14 6.35 -0.46 1.31
N TRP A 15 5.34 0.32 1.72
CA TRP A 15 5.56 1.51 2.56
C TRP A 15 5.11 1.23 3.99
N SER A 16 6.05 1.28 4.92
CA SER A 16 5.71 1.17 6.34
C SER A 16 4.95 2.42 6.78
N THR A 17 3.72 2.22 7.24
CA THR A 17 2.90 3.28 7.84
C THR A 17 2.51 2.85 9.25
N ASP A 18 2.26 3.82 10.13
CA ASP A 18 1.61 3.48 11.39
C ASP A 18 0.15 3.15 11.09
N CYS A 19 -0.16 1.86 11.04
CA CYS A 19 -1.50 1.36 10.73
C CYS A 19 -2.55 1.73 11.80
N ARG A 20 -2.09 2.30 12.92
CA ARG A 20 -2.91 2.85 14.01
C ARG A 20 -3.19 4.35 13.82
N ALA A 21 -2.56 4.98 12.82
CA ALA A 21 -2.74 6.39 12.56
C ALA A 21 -4.20 6.66 12.16
N LEU A 22 -4.81 7.65 12.81
CA LEU A 22 -6.06 8.25 12.38
C LEU A 22 -5.91 9.05 11.07
N LYS A 23 -4.68 9.13 10.54
CA LYS A 23 -4.30 9.92 9.37
C LYS A 23 -4.02 8.99 8.20
N GLY A 24 -4.43 9.41 7.00
CA GLY A 24 -4.08 8.72 5.75
C GLY A 24 -2.66 9.00 5.31
N TYR A 25 -2.31 8.49 4.13
CA TYR A 25 -1.07 8.84 3.45
C TYR A 25 -1.01 10.34 3.16
N THR A 26 0.19 10.90 3.21
CA THR A 26 0.43 12.30 2.88
C THR A 26 1.03 12.44 1.49
N LYS A 27 1.01 13.67 0.94
CA LYS A 27 1.72 13.97 -0.32
C LYS A 27 3.22 13.72 -0.20
N GLN A 28 3.78 13.91 0.99
CA GLN A 28 5.20 13.65 1.27
C GLN A 28 5.52 12.16 1.20
N ASP A 29 4.63 11.29 1.69
CA ASP A 29 4.78 9.83 1.57
C ASP A 29 4.83 9.41 0.10
N VAL A 30 3.87 9.89 -0.70
CA VAL A 30 3.80 9.60 -2.13
C VAL A 30 5.01 10.17 -2.90
N ALA A 31 5.47 11.37 -2.54
CA ALA A 31 6.67 11.97 -3.12
C ALA A 31 7.94 11.15 -2.79
N ALA A 32 8.03 10.58 -1.59
CA ALA A 32 9.14 9.73 -1.20
C ALA A 32 9.11 8.38 -1.95
N MET A 33 7.92 7.77 -2.13
CA MET A 33 7.77 6.59 -2.98
C MET A 33 8.18 6.88 -4.42
N LYS A 34 7.69 7.98 -5.01
CA LYS A 34 8.07 8.44 -6.35
C LYS A 34 9.59 8.62 -6.47
N HIS A 35 10.21 9.24 -5.47
CA HIS A 35 11.66 9.46 -5.48
C HIS A 35 12.43 8.14 -5.57
N ILE A 36 12.00 7.08 -4.87
CA ILE A 36 12.63 5.76 -4.95
C ILE A 36 12.48 5.14 -6.33
N ILE A 37 11.29 5.26 -6.94
CA ILE A 37 11.01 4.72 -8.28
C ILE A 37 11.92 5.37 -9.31
N VAL A 38 11.98 6.70 -9.31
CA VAL A 38 12.81 7.48 -10.25
C VAL A 38 14.29 7.26 -9.99
N LYS A 39 14.74 7.33 -8.73
CA LYS A 39 16.16 7.19 -8.38
C LYS A 39 16.77 5.86 -8.80
N ASN A 40 15.98 4.79 -8.88
CA ASN A 40 16.45 3.44 -9.20
C ASN A 40 16.06 2.99 -10.61
N ASP A 41 15.50 3.90 -11.42
CA ASP A 41 15.00 3.64 -12.78
C ASP A 41 14.09 2.41 -12.84
N LEU A 42 13.20 2.24 -11.84
CA LEU A 42 12.44 0.99 -11.71
C LEU A 42 11.50 0.76 -12.89
N LEU A 43 10.94 1.82 -13.47
CA LEU A 43 10.05 1.74 -14.62
C LEU A 43 10.82 1.28 -15.88
N GLU A 44 12.07 1.71 -16.06
CA GLU A 44 12.89 1.25 -17.19
C GLU A 44 13.36 -0.19 -17.04
N ARG A 45 13.43 -0.70 -15.80
CA ARG A 45 14.00 -2.01 -15.47
C ARG A 45 12.97 -3.10 -15.26
N SER A 46 11.69 -2.75 -15.24
CA SER A 46 10.59 -3.67 -14.97
C SER A 46 9.49 -3.56 -16.01
N LYS A 47 8.55 -4.50 -15.96
CA LYS A 47 7.31 -4.42 -16.73
C LYS A 47 6.25 -3.53 -16.07
N GLY A 48 6.50 -3.12 -14.83
CA GLY A 48 5.56 -2.38 -14.00
C GLY A 48 6.01 -2.39 -12.55
N VAL A 49 5.49 -1.42 -11.79
CA VAL A 49 5.81 -1.26 -10.37
C VAL A 49 4.51 -1.32 -9.58
N VAL A 50 4.47 -2.20 -8.58
CA VAL A 50 3.33 -2.32 -7.66
C VAL A 50 3.67 -1.62 -6.35
N LEU A 51 2.84 -0.67 -5.94
CA LEU A 51 2.92 -0.01 -4.64
C LEU A 51 1.96 -0.70 -3.67
N ALA A 52 2.50 -1.47 -2.74
CA ALA A 52 1.73 -2.14 -1.71
C ALA A 52 1.41 -1.16 -0.58
N VAL A 53 0.14 -0.75 -0.50
CA VAL A 53 -0.37 0.25 0.45
C VAL A 53 -1.40 -0.34 1.41
N ASN A 54 -1.27 -0.05 2.70
CA ASN A 54 -2.27 -0.45 3.68
C ASN A 54 -3.65 0.14 3.33
N ALA A 55 -4.65 -0.71 3.14
CA ALA A 55 -5.99 -0.34 2.68
C ALA A 55 -6.73 0.56 3.67
N ARG A 56 -6.55 0.36 4.99
CA ARG A 56 -7.20 1.19 6.02
C ARG A 56 -6.63 2.60 6.04
N VAL A 57 -5.34 2.74 5.77
CA VAL A 57 -4.67 4.05 5.65
C VAL A 57 -5.03 4.72 4.33
N LEU A 58 -5.06 3.96 3.23
CA LEU A 58 -5.46 4.44 1.90
C LEU A 58 -6.88 5.02 1.92
N TYR A 59 -7.83 4.30 2.52
CA TYR A 59 -9.22 4.75 2.67
C TYR A 59 -9.36 6.16 3.26
N ARG A 60 -8.44 6.59 4.13
CA ARG A 60 -8.52 7.90 4.78
C ARG A 60 -8.22 9.05 3.83
N ASP A 61 -7.34 8.84 2.86
CA ASP A 61 -7.04 9.83 1.84
C ASP A 61 -6.52 9.13 0.57
N CYS A 62 -7.45 8.77 -0.32
CA CYS A 62 -7.09 8.17 -1.61
C CYS A 62 -6.46 9.18 -2.58
N LYS A 63 -6.77 10.48 -2.41
CA LYS A 63 -6.48 11.52 -3.41
C LYS A 63 -4.98 11.74 -3.61
N VAL A 64 -4.18 11.48 -2.58
CA VAL A 64 -2.73 11.72 -2.64
C VAL A 64 -2.03 10.85 -3.69
N PHE A 65 -2.61 9.72 -4.10
CA PHE A 65 -2.04 8.86 -5.14
C PHE A 65 -2.45 9.23 -6.56
N ASN A 66 -3.46 10.08 -6.76
CA ASN A 66 -3.95 10.39 -8.12
C ASN A 66 -2.85 10.98 -9.00
N SER A 67 -1.96 11.82 -8.45
CA SER A 67 -0.91 12.46 -9.24
C SER A 67 0.14 11.46 -9.73
N ILE A 68 0.59 10.53 -8.87
CA ILE A 68 1.63 9.58 -9.25
C ILE A 68 1.10 8.55 -10.27
N LEU A 69 -0.16 8.12 -10.14
CA LEU A 69 -0.78 7.15 -11.06
C LEU A 69 -1.10 7.74 -12.44
N ARG A 70 -1.37 9.04 -12.51
CA ARG A 70 -1.52 9.76 -13.79
C ARG A 70 -0.18 10.01 -14.46
N GLU A 71 0.84 10.28 -13.66
CA GLU A 71 2.19 10.52 -14.16
C GLU A 71 2.85 9.24 -14.69
N PHE A 72 2.58 8.09 -14.07
CA PHE A 72 3.17 6.80 -14.43
C PHE A 72 2.08 5.73 -14.58
N PRO A 73 1.51 5.55 -15.78
CA PRO A 73 0.44 4.58 -16.05
C PRO A 73 0.83 3.10 -15.80
N GLU A 74 2.13 2.80 -15.76
CA GLU A 74 2.69 1.48 -15.48
C GLU A 74 2.75 1.15 -13.98
N ILE A 75 2.45 2.12 -13.12
CA ILE A 75 2.33 1.91 -11.68
C ILE A 75 0.95 1.33 -11.36
N GLN A 76 0.93 0.36 -10.45
CA GLN A 76 -0.30 -0.16 -9.85
C GLN A 76 -0.27 0.00 -8.34
N LEU A 77 -1.43 0.21 -7.73
CA LEU A 77 -1.63 0.13 -6.29
C LEU A 77 -2.16 -1.24 -5.91
N LEU A 78 -1.55 -1.87 -4.92
CA LEU A 78 -2.11 -3.03 -4.24
C LEU A 78 -2.55 -2.61 -2.83
N ALA A 79 -3.86 -2.42 -2.65
CA ALA A 79 -4.44 -2.12 -1.35
C ALA A 79 -4.55 -3.41 -0.53
N TRP A 80 -3.82 -3.50 0.58
CA TRP A 80 -3.73 -4.73 1.37
C TRP A 80 -3.97 -4.52 2.86
N THR A 81 -4.27 -5.59 3.59
CA THR A 81 -4.36 -5.58 5.07
C THR A 81 -3.25 -6.42 5.68
N GLY A 82 -2.52 -5.85 6.64
CA GLY A 82 -1.41 -6.54 7.31
C GLY A 82 -1.83 -7.73 8.16
N THR A 83 -0.92 -8.70 8.33
CA THR A 83 -1.11 -9.83 9.23
C THR A 83 -1.30 -9.35 10.67
N GLY A 84 -2.35 -9.84 11.33
CA GLY A 84 -2.69 -9.46 12.70
C GLY A 84 -3.45 -8.13 12.80
N GLU A 85 -3.59 -7.39 11.70
CA GLU A 85 -4.39 -6.17 11.71
C GLU A 85 -5.90 -6.49 11.65
N PRO A 86 -6.78 -5.60 12.15
CA PRO A 86 -8.21 -5.77 12.00
C PRO A 86 -8.61 -5.79 10.51
N PRO A 87 -9.54 -6.67 10.09
CA PRO A 87 -10.07 -6.65 8.73
C PRO A 87 -10.59 -5.26 8.31
N ILE A 88 -10.56 -4.96 7.01
CA ILE A 88 -11.19 -3.76 6.47
C ILE A 88 -12.68 -4.03 6.21
N SER A 89 -13.55 -3.02 6.39
CA SER A 89 -14.97 -3.21 6.07
C SER A 89 -15.24 -3.09 4.57
N GLN A 90 -16.27 -3.79 4.08
CA GLN A 90 -16.66 -3.71 2.66
C GLN A 90 -16.98 -2.27 2.24
N CYS A 91 -17.66 -1.49 3.08
CA CYS A 91 -17.98 -0.09 2.81
C CYS A 91 -16.72 0.77 2.57
N GLN A 92 -15.62 0.48 3.27
CA GLN A 92 -14.35 1.18 3.04
C GLN A 92 -13.72 0.79 1.71
N ILE A 93 -13.74 -0.50 1.36
CA ILE A 93 -13.29 -0.98 0.04
C ILE A 93 -14.10 -0.30 -1.08
N ASP A 94 -15.42 -0.27 -0.95
CA ASP A 94 -16.32 0.33 -1.94
C ASP A 94 -16.03 1.83 -2.12
N GLN A 95 -15.68 2.54 -1.05
CA GLN A 95 -15.30 3.95 -1.12
C GLN A 95 -13.94 4.17 -1.79
N ILE A 96 -12.95 3.31 -1.54
CA ILE A 96 -11.67 3.33 -2.26
C ILE A 96 -11.95 3.11 -3.75
N LEU A 97 -12.67 2.04 -4.10
CA LEU A 97 -12.99 1.70 -5.49
C LEU A 97 -13.75 2.84 -6.17
N LYS A 98 -14.80 3.37 -5.55
CA LYS A 98 -15.58 4.50 -6.07
C LYS A 98 -14.72 5.72 -6.36
N HIS A 99 -13.74 6.03 -5.51
CA HIS A 99 -12.81 7.13 -5.74
C HIS A 99 -11.96 6.88 -7.00
N PHE A 100 -11.32 5.72 -7.12
CA PHE A 100 -10.45 5.44 -8.27
C PHE A 100 -11.23 5.23 -9.57
N THR A 101 -12.46 4.68 -9.53
CA THR A 101 -13.36 4.65 -10.69
C THR A 101 -13.75 6.06 -11.15
N LYS A 102 -14.04 6.97 -10.23
CA LYS A 102 -14.37 8.36 -10.56
C LYS A 102 -13.21 9.08 -11.26
N GLU A 103 -11.98 8.75 -10.90
CA GLU A 103 -10.77 9.39 -11.41
C GLU A 103 -10.21 8.69 -12.65
N ASP A 104 -10.90 7.65 -13.16
CA ASP A 104 -10.51 6.76 -14.28
C ASP A 104 -9.17 6.03 -14.06
N LEU A 105 -8.96 5.58 -12.83
CA LEU A 105 -7.74 4.90 -12.37
C LEU A 105 -8.01 3.50 -11.80
N GLN A 106 -9.23 2.97 -11.96
CA GLN A 106 -9.64 1.66 -11.43
C GLN A 106 -8.77 0.49 -11.94
N ASN A 107 -8.26 0.60 -13.16
CA ASN A 107 -7.42 -0.45 -13.77
C ASN A 107 -6.02 -0.53 -13.14
N GLN A 108 -5.62 0.49 -12.38
CA GLN A 108 -4.36 0.53 -11.65
C GLN A 108 -4.54 0.14 -10.17
N LEU A 109 -5.71 -0.37 -9.76
CA LEU A 109 -6.01 -0.70 -8.36
C LEU A 109 -6.33 -2.19 -8.20
N GLY A 110 -5.54 -2.88 -7.36
CA GLY A 110 -5.80 -4.23 -6.88
C GLY A 110 -6.07 -4.26 -5.37
N PHE A 111 -6.68 -5.34 -4.89
CA PHE A 111 -6.97 -5.57 -3.48
C PHE A 111 -6.45 -6.93 -3.01
N ASP A 112 -5.75 -6.94 -1.87
CA ASP A 112 -5.39 -8.14 -1.11
C ASP A 112 -5.74 -7.92 0.38
N CYS A 113 -7.05 -7.92 0.65
CA CYS A 113 -7.60 -7.50 1.92
C CYS A 113 -8.37 -8.63 2.61
N GLN A 114 -8.18 -8.75 3.93
CA GLN A 114 -9.11 -9.45 4.79
C GLN A 114 -10.35 -8.58 5.00
N ILE A 115 -11.52 -9.07 4.58
CA ILE A 115 -12.78 -8.32 4.60
C ILE A 115 -13.66 -8.76 5.78
N SER A 116 -14.12 -7.82 6.59
CA SER A 116 -15.16 -8.07 7.60
C SER A 116 -16.54 -8.04 6.97
N LYS A 117 -17.30 -9.14 7.09
CA LYS A 117 -18.72 -9.23 6.66
C LYS A 117 -19.71 -8.56 7.63
N LYS A 118 -19.27 -8.03 8.78
CA LYS A 118 -20.17 -7.44 9.79
C LYS A 118 -20.47 -5.97 9.48
N LEU A 119 -21.77 -5.60 9.52
CA LEU A 119 -22.27 -4.27 9.12
C LEU A 119 -21.73 -3.10 9.99
N GLY A 120 -20.93 -2.25 9.34
CA GLY A 120 -21.04 -0.79 9.34
C GLY A 120 -20.70 -0.02 10.62
N PHE A 121 -21.58 -0.02 11.61
CA PHE A 121 -21.56 1.01 12.65
C PHE A 121 -20.76 0.60 13.90
N PHE A 122 -21.03 -0.59 14.43
CA PHE A 122 -20.31 -1.11 15.59
C PHE A 122 -18.89 -1.56 15.26
N TYR A 123 -18.62 -1.84 13.98
CA TYR A 123 -17.29 -2.25 13.54
C TYR A 123 -16.30 -1.09 13.57
N ASP A 124 -16.67 0.12 13.12
CA ASP A 124 -15.76 1.27 13.17
C ASP A 124 -15.45 1.68 14.63
N TYR A 125 -16.45 1.66 15.52
CA TYR A 125 -16.22 1.87 16.96
C TYR A 125 -15.40 0.75 17.59
N GLY A 126 -15.68 -0.51 17.26
CA GLY A 126 -14.93 -1.67 17.74
C GLY A 126 -13.47 -1.66 17.26
N VAL A 127 -13.21 -1.33 16.00
CA VAL A 127 -11.85 -1.20 15.46
C VAL A 127 -11.12 -0.02 16.08
N ARG A 128 -11.80 1.12 16.32
CA ARG A 128 -11.22 2.23 17.08
C ARG A 128 -10.89 1.81 18.51
N ALA A 129 -11.82 1.18 19.22
CA ALA A 129 -11.63 0.71 20.59
C ALA A 129 -10.54 -0.37 20.70
N VAL A 130 -10.48 -1.31 19.75
CA VAL A 130 -9.41 -2.31 19.65
C VAL A 130 -8.09 -1.64 19.29
N SER A 131 -8.07 -0.63 18.42
CA SER A 131 -6.84 0.15 18.14
C SER A 131 -6.36 0.90 19.39
N TYR A 132 -7.27 1.45 20.19
CA TYR A 132 -6.98 2.05 21.49
C TYR A 132 -6.46 1.01 22.50
N LEU A 133 -7.12 -0.14 22.62
CA LEU A 133 -6.71 -1.24 23.51
C LEU A 133 -5.38 -1.87 23.08
N TRP A 134 -5.13 -1.97 21.78
CA TRP A 134 -3.87 -2.41 21.19
C TRP A 134 -2.77 -1.40 21.51
N ASN A 135 -3.06 -0.09 21.43
CA ASN A 135 -2.16 0.96 21.90
C ASN A 135 -1.84 0.81 23.40
N CYS A 136 -2.82 0.50 24.25
CA CYS A 136 -2.59 0.32 25.68
C CYS A 136 -1.80 -0.96 26.02
N LYS A 137 -2.07 -2.09 25.35
CA LYS A 137 -1.39 -3.38 25.63
C LYS A 137 0.04 -3.44 25.11
N ASN A 138 0.38 -2.68 24.07
CA ASN A 138 1.73 -2.68 23.48
C ASN A 138 2.68 -1.58 23.99
N ILE A 139 2.23 -0.72 24.91
CA ILE A 139 3.10 0.20 25.67
C ILE A 139 4.12 -0.58 26.54
N CYS A 140 3.87 -1.84 26.87
CA CYS A 140 4.83 -2.68 27.62
C CYS A 140 5.71 -3.62 26.76
N VAL A 141 5.45 -3.80 25.46
CA VAL A 141 6.16 -4.82 24.65
C VAL A 141 6.89 -4.24 23.43
N ILE A 142 6.58 -3.02 22.98
CA ILE A 142 7.27 -2.42 21.84
C ILE A 142 8.51 -1.65 22.33
N LYS A 143 9.51 -2.44 22.77
CA LYS A 143 10.91 -2.16 22.45
C LYS A 143 11.19 -2.72 21.05
N CYS A 144 10.31 -2.46 20.06
CA CYS A 144 10.67 -2.69 18.66
C CYS A 144 11.75 -1.68 18.34
N ARG A 145 12.97 -2.18 18.19
CA ARG A 145 14.07 -1.51 17.54
C ARG A 145 13.53 -0.67 16.38
N SER A 146 13.49 0.64 16.57
CA SER A 146 13.56 1.60 15.48
C SER A 146 14.94 1.43 14.88
N ALA A 147 15.12 0.38 14.07
CA ALA A 147 16.24 0.32 13.17
C ALA A 147 16.09 1.50 12.19
N PRO A 148 17.17 2.19 11.82
CA PRO A 148 17.11 3.28 10.87
C PRO A 148 16.41 2.80 9.59
N ARG A 149 15.58 3.68 9.00
CA ARG A 149 14.83 3.47 7.75
C ARG A 149 15.73 2.87 6.65
N SER A 150 15.85 1.55 6.61
CA SER A 150 16.54 0.84 5.54
C SER A 150 15.47 0.29 4.60
N ASN A 151 15.46 0.82 3.38
CA ASN A 151 14.63 0.34 2.29
C ASN A 151 15.02 -1.10 1.96
N HIS A 152 14.25 -2.07 2.40
CA HIS A 152 14.43 -3.46 1.98
C HIS A 152 13.65 -3.67 0.67
N LEU A 153 14.38 -3.66 -0.46
CA LEU A 153 13.87 -4.22 -1.71
C LEU A 153 13.80 -5.73 -1.55
N ILE A 154 12.60 -6.31 -1.70
CA ILE A 154 12.42 -7.75 -1.86
C ILE A 154 12.49 -8.03 -3.36
N LEU A 155 13.52 -8.77 -3.76
CA LEU A 155 13.70 -9.27 -5.12
C LEU A 155 13.20 -10.72 -5.13
N ASP A 156 12.00 -10.94 -5.67
CA ASP A 156 11.55 -12.29 -5.95
C ASP A 156 12.29 -12.80 -7.20
N LYS A 157 13.21 -13.73 -6.99
CA LYS A 157 13.79 -14.56 -8.06
C LYS A 157 12.83 -15.72 -8.28
N GLU A 158 12.08 -15.70 -9.39
CA GLU A 158 11.37 -16.90 -9.84
C GLU A 158 12.38 -17.95 -10.33
N ASN A 159 12.12 -19.20 -9.92
CA ASN A 159 12.88 -20.40 -10.25
C ASN A 159 12.82 -20.69 -11.75
N ASP A 160 13.98 -20.80 -12.38
CA ASP A 160 14.16 -21.48 -13.66
C ASP A 160 13.90 -22.99 -13.45
N ILE A 161 12.72 -23.46 -13.84
CA ILE A 161 12.49 -24.88 -14.11
C ILE A 161 12.82 -25.09 -15.59
N THR A 162 13.95 -25.75 -15.82
CA THR A 162 14.43 -26.33 -17.08
C THR A 162 13.46 -27.32 -17.69
#